data_AF-A0A0F8DH23-F1
#
_entry.id   AF-A0A0F8DH23-F1
#
_cell.length_a   1.000
_cell.length_b   1.000
_cell.length_c   1.000
_cell.angle_alpha   90.00
_cell.angle_beta   90.00
_cell.angle_gamma   90.00
#
_symmetry.space_group_name_H-M   'P 1'
#
loop_
_entity.id
_entity.type
_entity.pdbx_description
1 polymer ?
#
loop_
_entity_poly.entity_id
_entity_poly.type
_entity_poly.pdbx_seq_one_letter_code
_entity_poly.pdbx_strand_id
1 'polypeptide(L)'
;MPVIKDAVCSLCGSLCDDITVTVEDNKITKIENACILGHSKFVGMFEHDRIETPMIRKDGELVPVSYEEAIEAAAKILVNSRRTLSYGWCSTSCEAISGAIKLAEETGSVIDSTANVCHGPSALAAQEKGSPSASLGVIKNRADVIVFWGCNPVHAHPRHCLLYTSPSPRD
;
A
#
# COMPACT_ATOMS: atom_id res chain seq x y z
N MET A 1 -12.20 -17.12 19.49
CA MET A 1 -11.99 -16.80 18.07
C MET A 1 -12.71 -15.51 17.71
N PRO A 2 -12.08 -14.33 17.86
CA PRO A 2 -12.64 -13.09 17.34
C PRO A 2 -12.79 -13.15 15.81
N VAL A 3 -13.93 -12.63 15.33
CA VAL A 3 -14.21 -12.41 13.91
C VAL A 3 -14.25 -10.91 13.71
N ILE A 4 -13.31 -10.39 12.93
CA ILE A 4 -13.21 -8.97 12.57
C ILE A 4 -13.91 -8.82 11.23
N LYS A 5 -14.99 -8.04 11.21
CA LYS A 5 -15.71 -7.68 9.98
C LYS A 5 -15.23 -6.33 9.46
N ASP A 6 -15.52 -6.07 8.19
CA ASP A 6 -15.25 -4.79 7.53
C ASP A 6 -13.78 -4.36 7.61
N ALA A 7 -12.88 -5.35 7.58
CA ALA A 7 -11.45 -5.10 7.54
C ALA A 7 -11.06 -4.57 6.16
N VAL A 8 -10.08 -3.65 6.14
CA VAL A 8 -9.60 -3.04 4.90
C VAL A 8 -8.42 -3.84 4.34
N CYS A 9 -8.55 -4.28 3.08
CA CYS A 9 -7.48 -4.88 2.31
C CYS A 9 -6.45 -3.81 1.89
N SER A 10 -5.23 -3.91 2.41
CA SER A 10 -4.17 -2.91 2.18
C SER A 10 -3.29 -3.19 0.96
N LEU A 11 -3.74 -3.95 -0.04
CA LEU A 11 -2.87 -4.40 -1.13
C LEU A 11 -2.88 -3.51 -2.38
N CYS A 12 -4.03 -3.32 -3.02
CA CYS A 12 -4.17 -2.55 -4.26
C CYS A 12 -5.04 -1.31 -4.05
N GLY A 13 -5.11 -0.44 -5.05
CA GLY A 13 -5.87 0.82 -4.98
C GLY A 13 -7.39 0.65 -4.84
N SER A 14 -7.93 -0.57 -5.00
CA SER A 14 -9.37 -0.82 -4.82
C SER A 14 -9.82 -0.80 -3.35
N LEU A 15 -8.88 -0.93 -2.42
CA LEU A 15 -9.08 -0.75 -0.96
C LEU A 15 -10.37 -1.40 -0.43
N CYS A 16 -10.60 -2.68 -0.76
CA CYS A 16 -11.82 -3.38 -0.36
C CYS A 16 -11.96 -3.37 1.17
N ASP A 17 -13.11 -2.95 1.67
CA ASP A 17 -13.43 -2.69 3.08
C ASP A 17 -14.46 -3.66 3.65
N ASP A 18 -14.72 -4.77 2.96
CA ASP A 18 -15.69 -5.81 3.30
C ASP A 18 -15.02 -7.15 3.65
N ILE A 19 -13.71 -7.13 3.98
CA ILE A 19 -12.96 -8.34 4.30
C ILE A 19 -13.36 -8.81 5.70
N THR A 20 -13.67 -10.10 5.82
CA THR A 20 -13.88 -10.74 7.12
C THR A 20 -12.67 -11.59 7.47
N VAL A 21 -12.12 -11.37 8.66
CA VAL A 21 -10.90 -12.02 9.15
C VAL A 21 -11.22 -12.72 10.47
N THR A 22 -10.92 -14.02 10.52
CA THR A 22 -11.01 -14.82 11.73
C THR A 22 -9.63 -14.96 12.35
N VAL A 23 -9.53 -14.70 13.65
CA VAL A 23 -8.25 -14.75 14.38
C VAL A 23 -8.33 -15.75 15.54
N GLU A 24 -7.31 -16.57 15.68
CA GLU A 24 -7.11 -17.54 16.77
C GLU A 24 -5.65 -17.50 17.21
N ASP A 25 -5.39 -17.45 18.52
CA ASP A 25 -4.04 -17.42 19.10
C ASP A 25 -3.10 -16.40 18.42
N ASN A 26 -3.64 -15.21 18.16
CA ASN A 26 -2.96 -14.11 17.49
C ASN A 26 -2.52 -14.41 16.03
N LYS A 27 -3.18 -15.38 15.38
CA LYS A 27 -2.97 -15.74 13.97
C LYS A 27 -4.27 -15.61 13.18
N ILE A 28 -4.15 -15.11 11.95
CA ILE A 28 -5.26 -15.08 11.00
C ILE A 28 -5.44 -16.51 10.47
N THR A 29 -6.59 -17.12 10.73
CA THR A 29 -6.87 -18.52 10.36
C THR A 29 -7.88 -18.66 9.22
N LYS A 30 -8.71 -17.63 8.98
CA LYS A 30 -9.66 -17.59 7.86
C LYS A 30 -9.80 -16.18 7.33
N ILE A 31 -9.87 -16.05 6.01
CA ILE A 31 -10.09 -14.77 5.31
C ILE A 31 -11.21 -14.99 4.30
N GLU A 32 -12.23 -14.14 4.35
CA GLU A 32 -13.37 -14.17 3.45
C GLU A 32 -13.44 -12.86 2.66
N ASN A 33 -14.03 -12.91 1.47
CA ASN A 33 -14.16 -11.79 0.51
C ASN A 33 -12.84 -11.23 -0.05
N ALA A 34 -11.66 -11.69 0.35
CA ALA A 34 -10.42 -11.29 -0.31
C ALA A 34 -10.27 -11.97 -1.70
N CYS A 35 -9.76 -11.25 -2.71
CA CYS A 35 -9.26 -11.90 -3.92
C CYS A 35 -7.94 -12.63 -3.64
N ILE A 36 -7.44 -13.41 -4.62
CA ILE A 36 -6.20 -14.17 -4.47
C ILE A 36 -5.02 -13.31 -4.01
N LEU A 37 -4.85 -12.11 -4.59
CA LEU A 37 -3.78 -11.20 -4.20
C LEU A 37 -3.94 -10.74 -2.74
N GLY A 38 -5.13 -10.29 -2.37
CA GLY A 38 -5.42 -9.85 -1.00
C GLY A 38 -5.26 -10.97 0.01
N HIS A 39 -5.72 -12.17 -0.33
CA HIS A 39 -5.57 -13.37 0.49
C HIS A 39 -4.10 -13.70 0.73
N SER A 40 -3.28 -13.73 -0.34
CA SER A 40 -1.83 -13.92 -0.22
C SER A 40 -1.16 -12.87 0.67
N LYS A 41 -1.62 -11.61 0.67
CA LYS A 41 -1.08 -10.60 1.60
C LYS A 41 -1.38 -10.93 3.07
N PHE A 42 -2.60 -11.34 3.38
CA PHE A 42 -2.99 -11.69 4.74
C PHE A 42 -2.30 -12.97 5.23
N VAL A 43 -2.20 -14.00 4.38
CA VAL A 43 -1.55 -15.28 4.75
C VAL A 43 -0.02 -15.18 4.71
N GLY A 44 0.53 -14.30 3.87
CA GLY A 44 1.98 -14.09 3.71
C GLY A 44 2.73 -13.68 4.99
N MET A 45 2.03 -13.29 6.06
CA MET A 45 2.65 -13.13 7.38
C MET A 45 3.12 -14.46 8.00
N PHE A 46 2.59 -15.59 7.54
CA PHE A 46 2.92 -16.94 7.99
C PHE A 46 3.69 -17.76 6.96
N GLU A 47 3.62 -17.39 5.68
CA GLU A 47 4.26 -18.13 4.56
C GLU A 47 5.61 -17.55 4.13
N HIS A 48 5.95 -16.34 4.55
CA HIS A 48 7.21 -15.69 4.21
C HIS A 48 8.03 -15.41 5.46
N ASP A 49 9.35 -15.43 5.29
CA ASP A 49 10.26 -14.97 6.32
C ASP A 49 9.93 -13.52 6.71
N ARG A 50 9.87 -13.28 8.01
CA ARG A 50 9.59 -11.95 8.58
C ARG A 50 10.86 -11.42 9.19
N ILE A 51 11.09 -10.12 9.01
CA ILE A 51 12.16 -9.43 9.71
C ILE A 51 11.69 -9.24 11.16
N GLU A 52 12.20 -10.07 12.07
CA GLU A 52 11.82 -10.06 13.49
C GLU A 52 12.63 -9.05 14.32
N THR A 53 13.82 -8.70 13.84
CA THR A 53 14.75 -7.80 14.54
C THR A 53 15.44 -6.85 13.56
N PRO A 54 15.74 -5.60 13.96
CA PRO A 54 16.61 -4.72 13.19
C PRO A 54 17.98 -5.36 12.95
N MET A 55 18.57 -5.08 11.79
CA MET A 55 19.89 -5.59 11.42
C MET A 55 20.75 -4.49 10.81
N ILE A 56 22.04 -4.50 11.11
CA ILE A 56 23.05 -3.63 10.50
C ILE A 56 24.06 -4.48 9.74
N ARG A 57 24.49 -4.02 8.57
CA ARG A 57 25.56 -4.70 7.81
C ARG A 57 26.93 -4.41 8.44
N LYS A 58 27.63 -5.45 8.90
CA LYS A 58 28.99 -5.40 9.44
C LYS A 58 29.84 -6.40 8.65
N ASP A 59 30.94 -5.92 8.03
CA ASP A 59 31.85 -6.74 7.21
C ASP A 59 31.16 -7.57 6.10
N GLY A 60 30.12 -7.00 5.49
CA GLY A 60 29.37 -7.64 4.42
C GLY A 60 28.17 -8.46 4.88
N GLU A 61 28.06 -8.79 6.18
CA GLU A 61 26.99 -9.64 6.74
C GLU A 61 25.95 -8.84 7.53
N LEU A 62 24.69 -9.27 7.53
CA LEU A 62 23.63 -8.66 8.35
C LEU A 62 23.68 -9.21 9.77
N VAL A 63 23.83 -8.31 10.75
CA VAL A 63 23.92 -8.67 12.17
C VAL A 63 22.73 -8.06 12.94
N PRO A 64 21.97 -8.86 13.71
CA PRO A 64 20.92 -8.37 14.59
C PRO A 64 21.42 -7.33 15.60
N VAL A 65 20.64 -6.27 15.81
CA VAL A 65 20.93 -5.19 16.78
C VAL A 65 19.65 -4.70 17.46
N SER A 66 19.76 -3.88 18.50
CA SER A 66 18.59 -3.25 19.12
C SER A 66 17.98 -2.17 18.22
N TYR A 67 16.73 -1.78 18.50
CA TYR A 67 16.09 -0.66 17.79
C TYR A 67 16.86 0.64 18.00
N GLU A 68 17.38 0.89 19.20
CA GLU A 68 18.16 2.08 19.52
C GLU A 68 19.45 2.14 18.68
N GLU A 69 20.19 1.03 18.58
CA GLU A 69 21.40 0.97 17.74
C GLU A 69 21.07 1.17 16.25
N ALA A 70 20.00 0.54 15.76
CA ALA A 70 19.56 0.67 14.37
C ALA A 70 19.12 2.10 14.01
N ILE A 71 18.33 2.74 14.88
CA ILE A 71 17.84 4.11 14.70
C ILE A 71 19.01 5.09 14.75
N GLU A 72 19.92 4.95 15.72
CA GLU A 72 21.11 5.78 15.85
C GLU A 72 22.02 5.67 14.62
N ALA A 73 22.21 4.45 14.10
CA ALA A 73 22.97 4.22 12.88
C ALA A 73 22.30 4.87 11.66
N ALA A 74 20.98 4.74 11.51
CA ALA A 74 20.23 5.37 10.44
C ALA A 74 20.29 6.91 10.53
N ALA A 75 20.13 7.48 11.73
CA ALA A 75 20.24 8.92 11.97
C ALA A 75 21.63 9.46 11.58
N LYS A 76 22.70 8.75 11.96
CA LYS A 76 24.08 9.09 11.55
C LYS A 76 24.24 9.11 10.04
N ILE A 77 23.66 8.15 9.32
CA ILE A 77 23.71 8.14 7.85
C ILE A 77 23.00 9.38 7.29
N LEU A 78 21.81 9.69 7.79
CA LEU A 78 21.01 10.83 7.32
C LEU A 78 21.72 12.17 7.57
N VAL A 79 22.24 12.40 8.78
CA VAL A 79 22.89 13.66 9.18
C VAL A 79 24.22 13.87 8.45
N ASN A 80 24.98 12.81 8.18
CA ASN A 80 26.28 12.92 7.49
C ASN A 80 26.15 12.95 5.95
N SER A 81 24.95 12.77 5.42
CA SER A 81 24.70 12.76 3.98
C SER A 81 24.46 14.16 3.43
N ARG A 82 25.06 14.48 2.29
CA ARG A 82 24.86 15.78 1.63
C ARG A 82 23.55 15.88 0.84
N ARG A 83 23.03 14.75 0.38
CA ARG A 83 21.81 14.66 -0.43
C ARG A 83 21.17 13.30 -0.21
N THR A 84 20.07 13.30 0.52
CA THR A 84 19.33 12.11 0.92
C THR A 84 18.07 11.95 0.09
N LEU A 85 17.70 10.70 -0.20
CA LEU A 85 16.46 10.34 -0.86
C LEU A 85 15.62 9.47 0.09
N SER A 86 14.41 9.93 0.34
CA SER A 86 13.39 9.30 1.16
C SER A 86 12.31 8.75 0.21
N TYR A 87 12.41 7.46 -0.17
CA TYR A 87 11.61 6.87 -1.27
C TYR A 87 10.67 5.74 -0.82
N GLY A 88 9.47 5.67 -1.42
CA GLY A 88 8.56 4.52 -1.32
C GLY A 88 7.14 4.93 -0.91
N TRP A 89 6.84 4.86 0.39
CA TRP A 89 5.65 5.41 1.07
C TRP A 89 4.26 4.88 0.68
N CYS A 90 4.07 4.21 -0.46
CA CYS A 90 2.74 3.79 -0.92
C CYS A 90 2.15 2.54 -0.23
N SER A 91 2.89 1.91 0.70
CA SER A 91 2.47 0.70 1.42
C SER A 91 2.54 0.88 2.95
N THR A 92 2.27 2.09 3.45
CA THR A 92 2.21 2.43 4.88
C THR A 92 1.02 3.36 5.17
N SER A 93 0.85 3.78 6.42
CA SER A 93 -0.23 4.68 6.83
C SER A 93 0.10 6.17 6.59
N CYS A 94 -0.93 7.02 6.53
CA CYS A 94 -0.76 8.46 6.37
C CYS A 94 0.02 9.10 7.52
N GLU A 95 -0.10 8.58 8.74
CA GLU A 95 0.63 9.03 9.92
C GLU A 95 2.13 8.82 9.75
N ALA A 96 2.53 7.65 9.23
CA ALA A 96 3.93 7.35 8.93
C ALA A 96 4.48 8.27 7.82
N ILE A 97 3.69 8.52 6.77
CA ILE A 97 4.06 9.45 5.69
C ILE A 97 4.23 10.88 6.23
N SER A 98 3.33 11.34 7.11
CA SER A 98 3.43 12.64 7.78
C SER A 98 4.71 12.76 8.61
N GLY A 99 5.08 11.70 9.35
CA GLY A 99 6.36 11.63 10.05
C GLY A 99 7.56 11.67 9.10
N ALA A 100 7.49 10.97 7.96
CA ALA A 100 8.54 10.95 6.95
C ALA A 100 8.74 12.31 6.27
N ILE A 101 7.66 13.07 6.03
CA ILE A 101 7.73 14.44 5.50
C ILE A 101 8.48 15.34 6.48
N LYS A 102 8.13 15.31 7.76
CA LYS A 102 8.82 16.10 8.80
C LYS A 102 10.30 15.73 8.91
N LEU A 103 10.61 14.44 8.85
CA LEU A 103 12.00 13.98 8.84
C LEU A 103 12.74 14.50 7.62
N ALA A 104 12.13 14.43 6.43
CA ALA A 104 12.72 14.92 5.19
C ALA A 104 12.99 16.43 5.21
N GLU A 105 12.10 17.22 5.82
CA GLU A 105 12.31 18.64 6.06
C GLU A 105 13.54 18.89 6.95
N GLU A 106 13.64 18.17 8.08
CA GLU A 106 14.76 18.30 9.02
C GLU A 106 16.10 17.88 8.41
N THR A 107 16.10 16.81 7.59
CA THR A 107 17.31 16.26 6.98
C THR A 107 17.62 16.85 5.60
N GLY A 108 16.81 17.79 5.10
CA GLY A 108 16.93 18.34 3.74
C GLY A 108 16.83 17.28 2.64
N SER A 109 16.09 16.20 2.89
CA SER A 109 15.93 15.09 1.95
C SER A 109 14.99 15.43 0.81
N VAL A 110 15.26 14.85 -0.36
CA VAL A 110 14.22 14.67 -1.38
C VAL A 110 13.30 13.56 -0.90
N ILE A 111 11.99 13.82 -0.82
CA ILE A 111 10.98 12.81 -0.55
C ILE A 111 10.20 12.50 -1.84
N ASP A 112 10.06 11.21 -2.16
CA ASP A 112 9.38 10.75 -3.37
C ASP A 112 8.69 9.41 -3.14
N SER A 113 7.68 9.08 -3.93
CA SER A 113 6.87 7.87 -3.77
C SER A 113 6.89 7.01 -5.03
N THR A 114 6.36 5.79 -4.97
CA THR A 114 6.22 4.94 -6.16
C THR A 114 5.28 5.50 -7.22
N ALA A 115 4.59 6.63 -6.95
CA ALA A 115 3.88 7.38 -7.97
C ALA A 115 4.80 7.74 -9.14
N ASN A 116 6.07 8.10 -8.90
CA ASN A 116 7.01 8.51 -9.94
C ASN A 116 7.20 7.47 -11.08
N VAL A 117 7.08 6.18 -10.77
CA VAL A 117 7.17 5.04 -11.70
C VAL A 117 5.81 4.42 -12.03
N CYS A 118 4.72 5.05 -11.57
CA CYS A 118 3.35 4.58 -11.76
C CYS A 118 2.48 5.71 -12.35
N HIS A 119 1.66 6.38 -11.53
CA HIS A 119 0.75 7.44 -11.97
C HIS A 119 1.34 8.87 -11.93
N GLY A 120 2.66 9.01 -11.82
CA GLY A 120 3.38 10.27 -11.87
C GLY A 120 3.07 11.06 -13.15
N PRO A 121 3.11 10.45 -14.34
CA PRO A 121 2.67 11.10 -15.58
C PRO A 121 1.20 11.56 -15.53
N SER A 122 0.32 10.79 -14.87
CA SER A 122 -1.09 11.19 -14.68
C SER A 122 -1.21 12.42 -13.76
N ALA A 123 -0.38 12.52 -12.71
CA ALA A 123 -0.35 13.68 -11.83
C ALA A 123 0.11 14.95 -12.58
N LEU A 124 1.13 14.85 -13.44
CA LEU A 124 1.56 15.96 -14.30
C LEU A 124 0.45 16.39 -15.27
N ALA A 125 -0.21 15.43 -15.93
CA ALA A 125 -1.33 15.73 -16.83
C ALA A 125 -2.49 16.41 -16.09
N ALA A 126 -2.81 15.96 -14.87
CA ALA A 126 -3.86 16.55 -14.05
C ALA A 126 -3.53 18.01 -13.64
N GLN A 127 -2.26 18.31 -13.35
CA GLN A 127 -1.81 19.68 -13.08
C GLN A 127 -2.00 20.61 -14.28
N GLU A 128 -1.79 20.10 -15.50
CA GLU A 128 -1.91 20.91 -16.72
C GLU A 128 -3.32 21.00 -17.30
N LYS A 129 -4.12 19.92 -17.18
CA LYS A 129 -5.38 19.75 -17.92
C LYS A 129 -6.60 19.51 -17.02
N GLY A 130 -6.41 19.37 -15.72
CA GLY A 130 -7.46 19.01 -14.77
C GLY A 130 -7.68 17.49 -14.67
N SER A 131 -8.55 17.09 -13.73
CA SER A 131 -8.84 15.68 -13.43
C SER A 131 -10.34 15.48 -13.19
N PRO A 132 -11.18 15.43 -14.24
CA PRO A 132 -12.58 15.08 -14.09
C PRO A 132 -12.70 13.63 -13.62
N SER A 133 -13.37 13.41 -12.49
CA SER A 133 -13.46 12.10 -11.85
C SER A 133 -14.82 11.91 -11.16
N ALA A 134 -15.08 10.68 -10.71
CA ALA A 134 -16.27 10.30 -9.96
C ALA A 134 -15.90 9.23 -8.92
N SER A 135 -16.71 9.11 -7.86
CA SER A 135 -16.54 8.01 -6.91
C SER A 135 -16.99 6.68 -7.52
N LEU A 136 -16.45 5.56 -7.01
CA LEU A 136 -16.82 4.22 -7.46
C LEU A 136 -18.33 3.92 -7.30
N GLY A 137 -18.99 4.56 -6.33
CA GLY A 137 -20.45 4.47 -6.15
C GLY A 137 -21.23 5.15 -7.28
N VAL A 138 -20.73 6.27 -7.83
CA VAL A 138 -21.36 6.90 -9.02
C VAL A 138 -21.21 6.00 -10.23
N ILE A 139 -20.01 5.44 -10.43
CA ILE A 139 -19.71 4.52 -11.54
C ILE A 139 -20.64 3.30 -11.49
N LYS A 140 -20.71 2.62 -10.34
CA LYS A 140 -21.57 1.43 -10.14
C LYS A 140 -23.04 1.67 -10.49
N ASN A 141 -23.58 2.81 -10.09
CA ASN A 141 -25.03 3.05 -10.16
C ASN A 141 -25.47 3.76 -11.44
N ARG A 142 -24.57 4.40 -12.17
CA ARG A 142 -24.94 5.29 -13.29
C ARG A 142 -24.21 5.02 -14.59
N ALA A 143 -23.05 4.36 -14.57
CA ALA A 143 -22.34 4.08 -15.79
C ALA A 143 -23.07 3.01 -16.61
N ASP A 144 -23.32 3.32 -17.87
CA ASP A 144 -23.80 2.39 -18.89
C ASP A 144 -22.67 1.91 -19.81
N VAL A 145 -21.57 2.67 -19.86
CA VAL A 145 -20.34 2.33 -20.60
C VAL A 145 -19.14 2.40 -19.65
N ILE A 146 -18.35 1.32 -19.64
CA ILE A 146 -17.08 1.23 -18.91
C ILE A 146 -15.94 1.01 -19.90
N VAL A 147 -14.89 1.81 -19.81
CA VAL A 147 -13.67 1.67 -20.61
C VAL A 147 -12.48 1.42 -19.70
N PHE A 148 -11.80 0.29 -19.90
CA PHE A 148 -10.49 0.02 -19.31
C PHE A 148 -9.40 0.30 -20.35
N TRP A 149 -8.68 1.40 -20.21
CA TRP A 149 -7.65 1.82 -21.16
C TRP A 149 -6.25 1.59 -20.58
N GLY A 150 -5.45 0.73 -21.22
CA GLY A 150 -4.06 0.46 -20.80
C GLY A 150 -3.93 -0.22 -19.43
N CYS A 151 -4.99 -0.89 -18.95
CA CYS A 151 -4.99 -1.58 -17.68
C CYS A 151 -5.68 -2.96 -17.78
N ASN A 152 -5.32 -3.86 -16.86
CA ASN A 152 -5.92 -5.20 -16.76
C ASN A 152 -6.45 -5.41 -15.32
N PRO A 153 -7.70 -5.02 -15.03
CA PRO A 153 -8.26 -5.09 -13.68
C PRO A 153 -8.40 -6.53 -13.18
N VAL A 154 -8.62 -7.51 -14.06
CA VAL A 154 -8.73 -8.93 -13.65
C VAL A 154 -7.47 -9.40 -12.94
N HIS A 155 -6.30 -8.96 -13.39
CA HIS A 155 -5.02 -9.33 -12.78
C HIS A 155 -4.55 -8.35 -11.71
N ALA A 156 -4.66 -7.03 -11.95
CA ALA A 156 -4.07 -6.03 -11.06
C ALA A 156 -5.03 -5.54 -9.94
N HIS A 157 -6.33 -5.56 -10.21
CA HIS A 157 -7.37 -5.07 -9.30
C HIS A 157 -8.58 -6.03 -9.27
N PRO A 158 -8.42 -7.30 -8.87
CA PRO A 158 -9.34 -8.38 -9.27
C PRO A 158 -10.80 -8.19 -8.86
N ARG A 159 -11.05 -7.47 -7.75
CA ARG A 159 -12.42 -7.18 -7.27
C ARG A 159 -13.02 -5.89 -7.83
N HIS A 160 -12.27 -5.08 -8.58
CA HIS A 160 -12.78 -3.82 -9.13
C HIS A 160 -13.99 -4.07 -10.06
N CYS A 161 -13.87 -5.05 -10.96
CA CYS A 161 -14.97 -5.43 -11.84
C CYS A 161 -16.18 -5.89 -11.03
N LEU A 162 -15.98 -6.87 -10.16
CA LEU A 162 -17.03 -7.45 -9.33
C LEU A 162 -17.81 -6.41 -8.52
N LEU A 163 -17.12 -5.43 -7.94
CA LEU A 163 -17.73 -4.48 -7.00
C LEU A 163 -18.36 -3.27 -7.69
N TYR A 164 -17.75 -2.78 -8.77
CA TYR A 164 -18.02 -1.42 -9.25
C TYR A 164 -18.33 -1.30 -10.74
N THR A 165 -17.91 -2.25 -11.58
CA THR A 165 -18.00 -2.08 -13.03
C THR A 165 -18.55 -3.29 -13.78
N SER A 166 -19.09 -4.28 -13.07
CA SER A 166 -19.95 -5.31 -13.65
C SER A 166 -21.37 -4.77 -13.77
N PRO A 167 -22.07 -5.00 -14.91
CA PRO A 167 -23.47 -4.63 -15.02
C PRO A 167 -24.28 -5.35 -13.94
N SER A 168 -25.01 -4.61 -13.11
CA SER A 168 -26.10 -5.21 -12.35
C SER A 168 -27.16 -5.70 -13.36
N PRO A 169 -27.86 -6.81 -13.08
CA PRO A 169 -29.05 -7.16 -13.86
C PRO A 169 -29.94 -5.91 -13.89
N ARG A 170 -30.24 -5.40 -15.08
CA ARG A 170 -31.30 -4.41 -15.25
C ARG A 170 -32.58 -5.21 -15.34
N ASP A 171 -33.51 -4.96 -14.42
CA ASP A 171 -34.89 -5.44 -14.53
C ASP A 171 -35.51 -5.01 -15.87
#